data_AF-A0A915JI34-F1
#
_entry.id   AF-A0A915JI34-F1
#
_cell.length_a   1.000
_cell.length_b   1.000
_cell.length_c   1.000
_cell.angle_alpha   90.00
_cell.angle_beta   90.00
_cell.angle_gamma   90.00
#
_symmetry.space_group_name_H-M   'P 1'
#
loop_
_entity.id
_entity.type
_entity.pdbx_description
1 polymer ?
#
loop_
_entity_poly.entity_id
_entity_poly.type
_entity_poly.pdbx_seq_one_letter_code
_entity_poly.pdbx_strand_id
1 'polypeptide(L)'
;PVQKSSATLHSNFAESKCPELLANYCDLLLRKSSLSKKLTSDEIDLKLQDVLLVLKYVQNKDVFMKFHKTHLLRRLVFHTSIDQEKEGMTVSK
;
A
#
# COMPACT_ATOMS: atom_id res chain seq x y z
N PRO A 1 48.98 -18.61 1.23
CA PRO A 1 48.50 -17.70 2.30
C PRO A 1 47.25 -16.95 1.82
N VAL A 2 46.22 -17.06 2.65
CA VAL A 2 44.82 -16.68 2.47
C VAL A 2 44.66 -15.17 2.24
N GLN A 3 43.72 -14.78 1.38
CA GLN A 3 42.66 -13.82 1.72
C GLN A 3 41.48 -13.91 0.75
N LYS A 4 40.49 -14.72 1.15
CA LYS A 4 39.10 -14.63 0.70
C LYS A 4 38.57 -13.25 1.10
N SER A 5 38.03 -12.49 0.14
CA SER A 5 37.12 -11.38 0.43
C SER A 5 35.83 -11.61 -0.35
N SER A 6 34.99 -12.44 0.26
CA SER A 6 33.54 -12.28 0.39
C SER A 6 32.85 -11.54 -0.75
N ALA A 7 32.41 -12.30 -1.76
CA ALA A 7 31.32 -11.88 -2.61
C ALA A 7 30.12 -11.55 -1.72
N THR A 8 29.82 -10.26 -1.58
CA THR A 8 28.52 -9.85 -1.04
C THR A 8 27.52 -10.10 -2.15
N LEU A 9 26.95 -11.31 -2.15
CA LEU A 9 25.79 -11.66 -2.95
C LEU A 9 24.60 -10.83 -2.43
N HIS A 10 24.56 -9.55 -2.76
CA HIS A 10 23.28 -8.87 -2.87
C HIS A 10 22.63 -9.46 -4.10
N SER A 11 21.97 -10.59 -3.90
CA SER A 11 21.00 -11.11 -4.86
C SER A 11 20.02 -9.98 -5.11
N ASN A 12 20.16 -9.34 -6.28
CA ASN A 12 19.10 -8.63 -6.97
C ASN A 12 17.96 -9.62 -7.27
N PHE A 13 17.36 -10.23 -6.24
CA PHE A 13 15.97 -10.60 -6.35
C PHE A 13 15.31 -9.28 -6.67
N ALA A 14 14.81 -9.14 -7.90
CA ALA A 14 13.94 -8.04 -8.24
C ALA A 14 12.90 -7.99 -7.13
N GLU A 15 13.02 -7.02 -6.21
CA GLU A 15 12.12 -6.92 -5.07
C GLU A 15 10.73 -6.95 -5.69
N SER A 16 9.93 -7.93 -5.24
CA SER A 16 8.61 -8.13 -5.82
C SER A 16 7.88 -6.81 -5.71
N LYS A 17 7.51 -6.21 -6.85
CA LYS A 17 6.77 -4.94 -6.88
C LYS A 17 5.32 -5.11 -6.40
N CYS A 18 4.90 -6.35 -6.11
CA CYS A 18 3.55 -6.69 -5.67
C CYS A 18 3.09 -5.91 -4.43
N PRO A 19 3.85 -5.82 -3.31
CA PRO A 19 3.42 -5.06 -2.13
C PRO A 19 3.24 -3.56 -2.43
N GLU A 20 4.11 -2.99 -3.27
CA GLU A 20 3.99 -1.59 -3.70
C GLU A 20 2.75 -1.37 -4.58
N LEU A 21 2.52 -2.26 -5.55
CA LEU A 21 1.35 -2.19 -6.43
C LEU A 21 0.04 -2.34 -5.66
N LEU A 22 -0.01 -3.22 -4.65
CA LEU A 22 -1.16 -3.34 -3.77
C LEU A 22 -1.40 -2.06 -2.97
N ALA A 23 -0.34 -1.43 -2.43
CA ALA A 23 -0.46 -0.17 -1.73
C ALA A 23 -0.96 0.96 -2.66
N ASN A 24 -0.49 1.00 -3.90
CA ASN A 24 -0.93 1.95 -4.92
C ASN A 24 -2.39 1.73 -5.31
N TYR A 25 -2.84 0.47 -5.40
CA TYR A 25 -4.23 0.13 -5.67
C TYR A 25 -5.15 0.58 -4.53
N CYS A 26 -4.77 0.33 -3.27
CA CYS A 26 -5.47 0.87 -2.11
C CYS A 26 -5.55 2.40 -2.14
N ASP A 27 -4.46 3.10 -2.46
CA ASP A 27 -4.49 4.57 -2.59
C ASP A 27 -5.47 5.02 -3.68
N LEU A 28 -5.49 4.34 -4.82
CA LEU A 28 -6.39 4.67 -5.93
C LEU A 28 -7.87 4.50 -5.56
N LEU A 29 -8.18 3.52 -4.73
CA LEU A 29 -9.53 3.26 -4.21
C LEU A 29 -9.95 4.30 -3.15
N LEU A 30 -9.02 4.81 -2.35
CA LEU A 30 -9.29 5.74 -1.23
C LEU A 30 -9.17 7.22 -1.61
N ARG A 31 -8.45 7.54 -2.69
CA ARG A 31 -8.27 8.89 -3.22
C ARG A 31 -9.38 9.24 -4.21
N LYS A 32 -9.74 10.54 -4.31
CA LYS A 32 -10.63 11.07 -5.35
C LYS A 32 -10.00 10.86 -6.73
N SER A 33 -10.38 9.77 -7.40
CA SER A 33 -9.80 9.28 -8.65
C SER A 33 -10.91 8.88 -9.62
N SER A 34 -10.59 8.76 -10.90
CA SER A 34 -11.50 8.25 -11.92
C SER A 34 -12.00 6.83 -11.62
N LEU A 35 -11.23 6.04 -10.88
CA LEU A 35 -11.63 4.68 -10.46
C LEU A 35 -12.65 4.74 -9.33
N SER A 36 -12.37 5.50 -8.27
CA SER A 36 -13.26 5.58 -7.11
C SER A 36 -14.59 6.27 -7.41
N LYS A 37 -14.63 7.19 -8.39
CA LYS A 37 -15.90 7.78 -8.87
C LYS A 37 -16.85 6.78 -9.53
N LYS A 38 -16.34 5.63 -9.98
CA LYS A 38 -17.14 4.58 -10.65
C LYS A 38 -17.60 3.48 -9.70
N LEU A 39 -17.18 3.53 -8.43
CA LEU A 39 -17.44 2.53 -7.42
C LEU A 39 -18.26 3.14 -6.29
N THR A 40 -19.14 2.36 -5.70
CA THR A 40 -19.86 2.68 -4.48
C THR A 40 -18.98 2.47 -3.24
N SER A 41 -19.35 3.05 -2.10
CA SER A 41 -18.61 2.84 -0.83
C SER A 41 -18.50 1.35 -0.49
N ASP A 42 -19.57 0.58 -0.70
CA ASP A 42 -19.61 -0.85 -0.37
C ASP A 42 -18.66 -1.65 -1.28
N GLU A 43 -18.61 -1.32 -2.58
CA GLU A 43 -17.66 -1.95 -3.50
C GLU A 43 -16.21 -1.62 -3.16
N ILE A 44 -15.93 -0.38 -2.73
CA ILE A 44 -14.60 0.01 -2.26
C ILE A 44 -14.21 -0.81 -1.01
N ASP A 45 -15.11 -0.92 -0.04
CA ASP A 45 -14.87 -1.69 1.19
C ASP A 45 -14.63 -3.18 0.87
N LEU A 46 -15.41 -3.77 -0.03
CA LEU A 46 -15.19 -5.15 -0.51
C LEU A 46 -13.83 -5.31 -1.19
N LYS A 47 -13.42 -4.36 -2.05
CA LYS A 47 -12.10 -4.42 -2.71
C LYS A 47 -10.94 -4.26 -1.73
N LEU A 48 -11.10 -3.46 -0.68
CA LEU A 48 -10.11 -3.36 0.39
C LEU A 48 -10.00 -4.67 1.17
N GLN A 49 -11.11 -5.38 1.42
CA GLN A 49 -11.08 -6.73 2.02
C GLN A 49 -10.36 -7.74 1.12
N ASP A 50 -10.60 -7.70 -0.21
CA ASP A 50 -9.88 -8.55 -1.17
C ASP A 50 -8.36 -8.31 -1.09
N VAL A 51 -7.93 -7.04 -0.97
CA VAL A 51 -6.50 -6.70 -0.82
C VAL A 51 -5.92 -7.27 0.48
N LEU A 52 -6.66 -7.16 1.60
CA LEU A 52 -6.24 -7.75 2.87
C LEU A 52 -6.10 -9.27 2.80
N LEU A 53 -6.95 -9.95 2.02
CA LEU A 53 -6.84 -11.38 1.76
C LEU A 53 -5.55 -11.71 0.98
N VAL A 54 -5.29 -10.98 -0.11
CA VAL A 54 -4.08 -11.16 -0.93
C VAL A 54 -2.82 -10.88 -0.11
N LEU A 55 -2.84 -9.86 0.75
CA LEU A 55 -1.73 -9.52 1.64
C LEU A 55 -1.32 -10.66 2.58
N LYS A 56 -2.21 -11.62 2.90
CA LYS A 56 -1.83 -12.80 3.70
C LYS A 56 -0.72 -13.62 3.04
N TYR A 57 -0.68 -13.64 1.71
CA TYR A 57 0.26 -14.42 0.92
C TYR A 57 1.51 -13.64 0.49
N VAL A 58 1.56 -12.34 0.78
CA VAL A 58 2.71 -11.48 0.47
C VAL A 58 3.77 -11.62 1.56
N GLN A 59 5.03 -11.87 1.17
CA GLN A 59 6.14 -12.05 2.10
C GLN A 59 6.59 -10.71 2.73
N ASN A 60 6.82 -9.68 1.91
CA ASN A 60 7.35 -8.38 2.37
C ASN A 60 6.22 -7.40 2.70
N LYS A 61 5.51 -7.65 3.80
CA LYS A 61 4.36 -6.83 4.25
C LYS A 61 4.77 -5.44 4.75
N ASP A 62 5.98 -5.31 5.26
CA ASP A 62 6.61 -4.06 5.69
C ASP A 62 6.73 -3.04 4.54
N VAL A 63 7.04 -3.52 3.34
CA VAL A 63 7.06 -2.69 2.13
C VAL A 63 5.66 -2.13 1.84
N PHE A 64 4.62 -2.97 1.86
CA PHE A 64 3.23 -2.51 1.73
C PHE A 64 2.89 -1.46 2.80
N MET A 65 3.20 -1.72 4.08
CA MET A 65 2.88 -0.79 5.17
C MET A 65 3.59 0.56 5.01
N LYS A 66 4.85 0.57 4.56
CA LYS A 66 5.62 1.79 4.30
C LYS A 66 4.95 2.64 3.22
N PHE A 67 4.58 2.04 2.09
CA PHE A 67 3.91 2.76 1.01
C PHE A 67 2.49 3.19 1.39
N HIS A 68 1.71 2.31 2.02
CA HIS A 68 0.36 2.63 2.48
C HIS A 68 0.36 3.82 3.47
N LYS A 69 1.30 3.83 4.43
CA LYS A 69 1.47 4.96 5.37
C LYS A 69 1.85 6.26 4.65
N THR A 70 2.75 6.17 3.67
CA THR A 70 3.14 7.34 2.86
C THR A 70 1.96 7.91 2.08
N HIS A 71 1.13 7.03 1.49
CA HIS A 71 -0.08 7.42 0.77
C HIS A 71 -1.13 8.03 1.69
N LEU A 72 -1.37 7.42 2.86
CA LEU A 72 -2.25 7.99 3.88
C LEU A 72 -1.81 9.40 4.29
N LEU A 73 -0.52 9.60 4.60
CA LEU A 73 0.01 10.92 4.95
C LEU A 73 -0.25 11.94 3.83
N ARG A 74 0.01 11.58 2.57
CA ARG A 74 -0.27 12.46 1.43
C ARG A 74 -1.76 12.79 1.33
N ARG A 75 -2.65 11.81 1.50
CA ARG A 75 -4.09 12.03 1.43
C ARG A 75 -4.59 12.97 2.53
N LEU A 76 -4.07 12.83 3.75
CA LEU A 76 -4.37 13.72 4.87
C LEU A 76 -3.85 15.15 4.63
N VAL A 77 -2.60 15.30 4.19
CA VAL A 77 -1.98 16.63 3.95
C VAL A 77 -2.66 17.37 2.80
N PHE A 78 -3.00 16.67 1.72
CA PHE A 78 -3.58 17.29 0.52
C PHE A 78 -5.11 17.21 0.48
N HIS A 79 -5.76 16.67 1.52
CA HIS A 79 -7.22 16.54 1.59
C HIS A 79 -7.84 15.81 0.37
N THR A 80 -7.13 14.82 -0.18
CA THR A 80 -7.51 14.15 -1.45
C THR A 80 -8.34 12.88 -1.27
N SER A 81 -8.65 12.50 -0.03
CA SER A 81 -9.46 11.34 0.32
C SER A 81 -10.92 11.50 -0.13
N ILE A 82 -11.56 10.39 -0.53
CA ILE A 82 -12.98 10.39 -0.92
C ILE A 82 -13.85 10.73 0.29
N ASP A 83 -13.52 10.14 1.43
CA ASP A 83 -14.20 10.35 2.71
C ASP A 83 -13.19 10.85 3.74
N GLN A 84 -13.17 12.17 3.93
CA GLN A 84 -12.24 12.83 4.86
C GLN A 84 -12.60 12.55 6.33
N GLU A 85 -13.89 12.32 6.62
CA GLU A 85 -14.37 12.05 7.98
C GLU A 85 -14.00 10.63 8.41
N LYS A 86 -14.21 9.63 7.54
CA LYS A 86 -13.77 8.24 7.80
C LYS A 86 -12.26 8.12 8.00
N GLU A 87 -11.45 8.81 7.20
CA GLU A 87 -9.99 8.77 7.38
C GLU A 87 -9.54 9.49 8.66
N GLY A 88 -10.15 10.63 9.02
CA GLY A 88 -9.87 11.33 10.28
C GLY A 88 -10.19 10.49 11.52
N MET A 89 -11.27 9.69 11.46
CA MET A 89 -11.63 8.77 12.55
C MET A 89 -10.64 7.61 12.70
N THR A 90 -10.01 7.16 11.61
CA THR A 90 -9.05 6.04 11.61
C THR A 90 -7.70 6.45 12.22
N VAL A 91 -7.33 7.73 12.15
CA VAL A 91 -6.10 8.26 12.79
C VAL A 91 -6.33 8.61 14.26
N SER A 92 -7.58 8.92 14.65
CA SER A 92 -7.93 9.33 16.01
C SER A 92 -8.24 8.15 16.96
N LYS A 93 -8.15 6.91 16.48
CA LYS A 93 -8.34 5.67 17.26
C LYS A 93 -7.06 4.85 17.25
#